data_AF-A0A258HT51-F1
#
_entry.id   AF-A0A258HT51-F1
#
_cell.length_a   1.000
_cell.length_b   1.000
_cell.length_c   1.000
_cell.angle_alpha   90.00
_cell.angle_beta   90.00
_cell.angle_gamma   90.00
#
_symmetry.space_group_name_H-M   'P 1'
#
loop_
_entity.id
_entity.type
_entity.pdbx_description
1 polymer ?
#
loop_
_entity_poly.entity_id
_entity_poly.type
_entity_poly.pdbx_seq_one_letter_code
_entity_poly.pdbx_strand_id
1 'polypeptide(L)'
;MAYLTVIGFYLLYKAVRHDPDPHFKDPKATAPLALTGGFLDAAGGGGWGPVVTSNLLVQGSDPRKTVGTVNSAEFLITLTISITFLGTLGLSAFTHAVIGLIIGGVAAAPFGAIFAKRLNPRFLLAAVSLVLIATSLFSIIKAWPIF
;
A
#
# COMPACT_ATOMS: atom_id res chain seq x y z
N MET A 1 4.18 -10.15 8.66
CA MET A 1 5.22 -10.62 7.70
C MET A 1 4.71 -11.69 6.73
N ALA A 2 4.11 -12.79 7.18
CA ALA A 2 3.50 -13.79 6.27
C ALA A 2 2.43 -13.17 5.35
N TYR A 3 1.56 -12.31 5.90
CA TYR A 3 0.57 -11.56 5.12
C TYR A 3 1.18 -10.62 4.06
N LEU A 4 2.25 -9.87 4.39
CA LEU A 4 2.96 -9.01 3.42
C LEU A 4 3.63 -9.84 2.31
N THR A 5 4.09 -11.05 2.64
CA THR A 5 4.64 -11.98 1.66
C THR A 5 3.56 -12.46 0.69
N VAL A 6 2.38 -12.81 1.19
CA VAL A 6 1.21 -13.19 0.36
C VAL A 6 0.77 -12.02 -0.52
N ILE A 7 0.77 -10.79 0.00
CA ILE A 7 0.51 -9.59 -0.81
C ILE A 7 1.59 -9.34 -1.86
N GLY A 8 2.87 -9.53 -1.53
CA GLY A 8 3.96 -9.42 -2.48
C GLY A 8 3.82 -10.40 -3.65
N PHE A 9 3.47 -11.66 -3.35
CA PHE A 9 3.17 -12.66 -4.38
C PHE A 9 1.90 -12.33 -5.16
N TYR A 10 0.85 -11.81 -4.52
CA TYR A 10 -0.38 -11.38 -5.21
C TYR A 10 -0.13 -10.20 -6.15
N LEU A 11 0.67 -9.21 -5.72
CA LEU A 11 1.09 -8.08 -6.55
C LEU A 11 1.94 -8.53 -7.75
N LEU A 12 2.86 -9.47 -7.52
CA LEU A 12 3.67 -10.06 -8.59
C LEU A 12 2.80 -10.83 -9.59
N TYR A 13 1.85 -11.64 -9.10
CA TYR A 13 0.89 -12.35 -9.93
C TYR A 13 0.02 -11.40 -10.75
N LYS A 14 -0.45 -10.31 -10.14
CA LYS A 14 -1.25 -9.27 -10.81
C LYS A 14 -0.43 -8.43 -11.79
N ALA A 15 0.87 -8.24 -11.56
CA ALA A 15 1.77 -7.60 -12.51
C ALA A 15 2.00 -8.45 -13.77
N VAL A 16 1.90 -9.77 -13.64
CA VAL A 16 2.09 -10.75 -14.72
C VAL A 16 0.79 -11.07 -15.46
N ARG A 17 -0.36 -11.14 -14.78
CA ARG A 17 -1.67 -11.35 -15.42
C ARG A 17 -2.33 -10.03 -15.79
N HIS A 18 -2.33 -9.76 -17.09
CA HIS A 18 -3.21 -8.78 -17.71
C HIS A 18 -4.64 -9.35 -17.67
N ASP A 19 -5.54 -8.76 -16.89
CA ASP A 19 -6.98 -9.01 -17.02
C ASP A 19 -7.61 -7.81 -17.73
N PRO A 20 -7.91 -7.94 -19.03
CA PRO A 20 -8.56 -6.92 -19.84
C PRO A 20 -10.06 -7.22 -19.89
N ASP A 21 -10.82 -6.82 -18.88
CA ASP A 21 -12.22 -6.37 -19.02
C ASP A 21 -12.88 -6.13 -17.66
N PRO A 22 -13.13 -4.87 -17.26
CA PRO A 22 -14.02 -4.56 -16.15
C PRO A 22 -15.40 -4.17 -16.71
N HIS A 23 -16.34 -5.12 -16.65
CA HIS A 23 -17.76 -4.86 -16.88
C HIS A 23 -18.29 -3.87 -15.83
N PHE A 24 -18.88 -2.77 -16.31
CA PHE A 24 -19.38 -1.65 -15.50
C PHE A 24 -20.55 -2.05 -14.58
N LYS A 25 -20.35 -2.02 -13.24
CA LYS A 25 -21.43 -2.08 -12.23
C LYS A 25 -21.12 -1.26 -10.98
N ASP A 26 -22.17 -0.76 -10.32
CA ASP A 26 -22.02 -0.07 -9.04
C ASP A 26 -21.40 -0.98 -7.96
N PRO A 27 -20.34 -0.52 -7.27
CA PRO A 27 -19.61 -1.32 -6.29
C PRO A 27 -20.44 -1.52 -5.01
N LYS A 28 -21.06 -2.70 -4.87
CA LYS A 28 -21.95 -3.03 -3.73
C LYS A 28 -21.22 -3.39 -2.42
N ALA A 29 -19.89 -3.51 -2.42
CA ALA A 29 -19.11 -4.02 -1.29
C ALA A 29 -17.97 -3.09 -0.83
N THR A 30 -18.16 -1.77 -0.91
CA THR A 30 -17.15 -0.76 -0.52
C THR A 30 -16.76 -0.80 0.97
N ALA A 31 -17.73 -0.97 1.88
CA ALA A 31 -17.50 -0.98 3.31
C ALA A 31 -16.61 -2.15 3.82
N PRO A 32 -16.89 -3.42 3.48
CA PRO A 32 -16.02 -4.53 3.89
C PRO A 32 -14.63 -4.47 3.25
N LEU A 33 -14.53 -3.97 2.01
CA LEU A 33 -13.24 -3.73 1.35
C LEU A 33 -12.43 -2.67 2.08
N ALA A 34 -13.05 -1.55 2.46
CA ALA A 34 -12.41 -0.48 3.21
C ALA A 34 -11.96 -0.94 4.61
N LEU A 35 -12.79 -1.70 5.34
CA LEU A 35 -12.41 -2.24 6.64
C LEU A 35 -11.19 -3.17 6.54
N THR A 36 -11.23 -4.10 5.59
CA THR A 36 -10.14 -5.07 5.39
C THR A 36 -8.88 -4.34 4.92
N GLY A 37 -8.99 -3.47 3.91
CA GLY A 37 -7.86 -2.69 3.40
C GLY A 37 -7.22 -1.79 4.44
N GLY A 38 -8.02 -1.11 5.26
CA GLY A 38 -7.53 -0.21 6.31
C GLY A 38 -6.85 -0.95 7.47
N PHE A 39 -7.40 -2.07 7.91
CA PHE A 39 -6.76 -2.93 8.91
C PHE A 39 -5.41 -3.46 8.42
N LEU A 40 -5.40 -3.93 7.18
CA LEU A 40 -4.23 -4.45 6.51
C LEU A 40 -3.14 -3.40 6.30
N ASP A 41 -3.54 -2.17 6.01
CA ASP A 41 -2.65 -1.02 5.90
C ASP A 41 -2.06 -0.63 7.27
N ALA A 42 -2.87 -0.62 8.32
CA ALA A 42 -2.40 -0.38 9.69
C ALA A 42 -1.46 -1.47 10.22
N ALA A 43 -1.67 -2.73 9.83
CA ALA A 43 -0.90 -3.88 10.31
C ALA A 43 0.49 -4.02 9.65
N GLY A 44 0.68 -3.51 8.43
CA GLY A 44 1.91 -3.74 7.67
C GLY A 44 2.26 -2.75 6.57
N GLY A 45 1.40 -1.77 6.30
CA GLY A 45 1.56 -0.79 5.23
C GLY A 45 1.31 -1.33 3.82
N GLY A 46 0.68 -0.52 2.97
CA GLY A 46 0.48 -0.79 1.54
C GLY A 46 -0.71 -1.70 1.22
N GLY A 47 -1.61 -1.94 2.18
CA GLY A 47 -2.80 -2.79 2.00
C GLY A 47 -3.91 -2.12 1.19
N TRP A 48 -3.97 -0.79 1.19
CA TRP A 48 -5.06 -0.02 0.60
C TRP A 48 -5.12 -0.11 -0.93
N GLY A 49 -3.99 0.07 -1.63
CA GLY A 49 -3.92 0.05 -3.09
C GLY A 49 -4.34 -1.28 -3.76
N PRO A 50 -3.82 -2.44 -3.32
CA PRO A 50 -4.14 -3.74 -3.92
C PRO A 50 -5.53 -4.26 -3.55
N VAL A 51 -6.04 -3.91 -2.36
CA VAL A 51 -7.31 -4.42 -1.83
C VAL A 51 -8.47 -3.49 -2.21
N VAL A 52 -8.32 -2.18 -2.06
CA VAL A 52 -9.42 -1.21 -2.23
C VAL A 52 -9.39 -0.58 -3.62
N THR A 53 -8.32 0.13 -3.99
CA THR A 53 -8.22 0.87 -5.27
C THR A 53 -8.36 -0.07 -6.46
N SER A 54 -7.60 -1.16 -6.42
CA SER A 54 -7.61 -2.20 -7.44
C SER A 54 -8.99 -2.85 -7.63
N ASN A 55 -9.73 -3.07 -6.55
CA ASN A 55 -11.01 -3.76 -6.62
C ASN A 55 -12.13 -2.80 -7.08
N LEU A 56 -12.12 -1.54 -6.63
CA LEU A 56 -13.07 -0.53 -7.08
C LEU A 56 -12.89 -0.12 -8.55
N LEU A 57 -11.64 -0.07 -9.03
CA LEU A 57 -11.36 0.16 -10.45
C LEU A 57 -11.78 -1.04 -11.32
N VAL A 58 -11.59 -2.27 -10.83
CA VAL A 58 -12.05 -3.50 -11.51
C VAL A 58 -13.58 -3.63 -11.51
N GLN A 59 -14.27 -3.06 -10.51
CA GLN A 59 -15.73 -3.02 -10.46
C GLN A 59 -16.35 -2.02 -11.47
N GLY A 60 -15.54 -1.25 -12.21
CA GLY A 60 -16.03 -0.39 -13.30
C GLY A 60 -16.62 0.94 -12.83
N SER A 61 -16.21 1.43 -11.66
CA SER A 61 -16.54 2.77 -11.18
C SER A 61 -15.81 3.86 -11.99
N ASP A 62 -16.38 5.06 -12.12
CA ASP A 62 -15.74 6.19 -12.83
C ASP A 62 -14.31 6.40 -12.29
N PRO A 63 -13.26 6.15 -13.10
CA PRO A 63 -11.87 6.17 -12.65
C PRO A 63 -11.49 7.49 -11.99
N ARG A 64 -12.00 8.63 -12.47
CA ARG A 64 -11.67 9.94 -11.89
C ARG A 64 -12.29 10.13 -10.52
N LYS A 65 -13.56 9.71 -10.37
CA LYS A 65 -14.29 9.82 -9.10
C LYS A 65 -13.72 8.86 -8.06
N THR A 66 -13.44 7.62 -8.46
CA THR A 66 -12.90 6.57 -7.58
C THR A 66 -11.48 6.88 -7.13
N VAL A 67 -10.60 7.33 -8.03
CA VAL A 67 -9.24 7.69 -7.63
C VAL A 67 -9.26 8.86 -6.64
N GLY A 68 -10.11 9.87 -6.88
CA GLY A 68 -10.25 11.00 -5.96
C GLY A 68 -10.75 10.59 -4.58
N THR A 69 -11.82 9.81 -4.50
CA THR A 69 -12.41 9.38 -3.22
C THR A 69 -11.50 8.43 -2.45
N VAL A 70 -10.85 7.50 -3.15
CA VAL A 70 -9.93 6.52 -2.54
C VAL A 70 -8.70 7.22 -1.97
N ASN A 71 -8.15 8.21 -2.67
CA ASN A 71 -7.02 9.00 -2.17
C ASN A 71 -7.40 9.82 -0.92
N SER A 72 -8.59 10.44 -0.91
CA SER A 72 -9.07 11.14 0.29
C SER A 72 -9.28 10.20 1.48
N ALA A 73 -9.80 8.99 1.24
CA ALA A 73 -9.97 7.98 2.28
C ALA A 73 -8.62 7.47 2.79
N GLU A 74 -7.65 7.22 1.91
CA GLU A 74 -6.29 6.79 2.24
C GLU A 74 -5.59 7.81 3.14
N PHE A 75 -5.75 9.11 2.84
CA PHE A 75 -5.23 10.18 3.68
C PHE A 75 -5.82 10.15 5.09
N LEU A 76 -7.15 10.02 5.21
CA LEU A 76 -7.82 9.97 6.52
C LEU A 76 -7.41 8.73 7.34
N ILE A 77 -7.25 7.59 6.68
CA ILE A 77 -6.81 6.35 7.32
C ILE A 77 -5.37 6.48 7.80
N THR A 78 -4.46 6.95 6.94
CA THR A 78 -3.06 7.17 7.30
C THR A 78 -2.92 8.18 8.44
N LEU A 79 -3.72 9.25 8.42
CA LEU A 79 -3.77 10.24 9.50
C LEU A 79 -4.25 9.62 10.81
N THR A 80 -5.33 8.82 10.76
CA THR A 80 -5.86 8.13 11.94
C THR A 80 -4.83 7.15 12.51
N ILE A 81 -4.19 6.34 11.66
CA ILE A 81 -3.11 5.42 12.05
C ILE A 81 -1.97 6.19 12.72
N SER A 82 -1.55 7.32 12.13
CA SER A 82 -0.47 8.15 12.67
C SER A 82 -0.82 8.73 14.04
N ILE A 83 -2.05 9.23 14.22
CA ILE A 83 -2.53 9.76 15.51
C ILE A 83 -2.62 8.64 16.55
N THR A 84 -3.18 7.48 16.20
CA THR A 84 -3.27 6.32 17.09
C THR A 84 -1.88 5.83 17.50
N PHE A 85 -0.95 5.74 16.56
CA PHE A 85 0.44 5.35 16.84
C PHE A 85 1.10 6.33 17.80
N LEU A 86 0.93 7.63 17.57
CA LEU A 86 1.46 8.69 18.45
C LEU A 86 0.80 8.66 19.85
N GLY A 87 -0.51 8.43 19.92
CA GLY A 87 -1.25 8.36 21.18
C GLY A 87 -0.94 7.10 22.01
N THR A 88 -0.65 5.98 21.35
CA THR A 88 -0.36 4.70 22.01
C THR A 88 1.09 4.55 22.44
N LEU A 89 2.04 4.97 21.58
CA LEU A 89 3.48 4.84 21.87
C LEU A 89 4.11 6.11 22.43
N GLY A 90 3.42 7.25 22.34
CA GLY A 90 3.90 8.54 22.80
C GLY A 90 4.98 9.16 21.90
N LEU A 91 5.43 10.36 22.27
CA LEU A 91 6.50 11.07 21.57
C LEU A 91 7.88 10.36 21.66
N SER A 92 8.02 9.37 22.54
CA SER A 92 9.24 8.55 22.64
C SER A 92 9.46 7.68 21.39
N ALA A 93 8.40 7.34 20.66
CA ALA A 93 8.52 6.67 19.36
C ALA A 93 9.07 7.59 18.26
N PHE A 94 8.97 8.91 18.43
CA PHE A 94 9.54 9.93 17.54
C PHE A 94 11.05 10.06 17.77
N THR A 95 11.75 8.97 17.50
CA THR A 95 13.21 8.92 17.54
C THR A 95 13.80 9.71 16.35
N HIS A 96 15.10 10.00 16.43
CA HIS A 96 15.85 10.62 15.32
C HIS A 96 15.65 9.89 13.98
N ALA A 97 15.49 8.56 14.01
CA ALA A 97 15.22 7.76 12.82
C ALA A 97 13.87 8.12 12.17
N VAL A 98 12.80 8.29 12.96
CA VAL A 98 11.47 8.65 12.44
C VAL A 98 11.48 10.05 11.82
N ILE A 99 12.13 11.02 12.48
CA ILE A 99 12.26 12.38 11.95
C ILE A 99 13.04 12.38 10.63
N GLY A 100 14.16 11.63 10.58
CA GLY A 100 14.94 11.45 9.36
C GLY A 100 14.13 10.80 8.24
N LEU A 101 13.28 9.82 8.56
CA LEU A 101 12.39 9.17 7.61
C LEU A 101 11.31 10.12 7.06
N ILE A 102 10.75 10.98 7.91
CA ILE A 102 9.75 11.99 7.50
C ILE A 102 10.39 13.00 6.54
N ILE A 103 11.53 13.58 6.93
CA ILE A 103 12.24 14.56 6.10
C ILE A 103 12.67 13.94 4.78
N GLY A 104 13.28 12.76 4.83
CA GLY A 104 13.69 12.01 3.64
C GLY A 104 12.52 11.66 2.74
N GLY A 105 11.38 11.23 3.30
CA GLY A 105 10.16 10.90 2.57
C GLY A 105 9.55 12.12 1.87
N VAL A 106 9.42 13.25 2.57
CA VAL A 106 8.91 14.51 2.00
C VAL A 106 9.81 15.01 0.88
N ALA A 107 11.13 14.96 1.09
CA ALA A 107 12.10 15.34 0.06
C ALA A 107 12.09 14.39 -1.14
N ALA A 108 11.91 13.08 -0.93
CA ALA A 108 11.89 12.07 -1.99
C ALA A 108 10.58 12.03 -2.79
N ALA A 109 9.44 12.39 -2.18
CA ALA A 109 8.12 12.38 -2.81
C ALA A 109 8.05 13.06 -4.20
N PRO A 110 8.55 14.30 -4.41
CA PRO A 110 8.53 14.94 -5.73
C PRO A 110 9.36 14.18 -6.77
N PHE A 111 10.51 13.63 -6.39
CA PHE A 111 11.31 12.80 -7.29
C PHE A 111 10.55 11.53 -7.66
N GLY A 112 9.95 10.86 -6.67
CA GLY A 112 9.11 9.68 -6.88
C GLY A 112 7.97 9.95 -7.86
N ALA A 113 7.28 11.08 -7.73
CA ALA A 113 6.22 11.49 -8.65
C ALA A 113 6.74 11.72 -10.08
N ILE A 114 7.91 12.34 -10.24
CA ILE A 114 8.54 12.55 -11.56
C ILE A 114 8.94 11.22 -12.20
N PHE A 115 9.54 10.31 -11.44
CA PHE A 115 9.91 8.97 -11.92
C PHE A 115 8.68 8.14 -12.28
N ALA A 116 7.66 8.12 -11.42
CA ALA A 116 6.41 7.41 -11.67
C ALA A 116 5.69 7.92 -12.93
N LYS A 117 5.81 9.22 -13.25
CA LYS A 117 5.27 9.80 -14.49
C LYS A 117 6.01 9.35 -15.76
N ARG A 118 7.31 9.02 -15.66
CA ARG A 118 8.17 8.69 -16.81
C ARG A 118 8.35 7.20 -17.05
N LEU A 119 8.25 6.38 -16.01
CA LEU A 119 8.47 4.94 -16.08
C LEU A 119 7.17 4.19 -16.42
N ASN A 120 7.31 3.09 -17.17
CA ASN A 120 6.17 2.23 -17.46
C ASN A 120 5.68 1.56 -16.15
N PRO A 121 4.38 1.66 -15.82
CA PRO A 121 3.81 1.11 -14.59
C PRO A 121 4.20 -0.35 -14.29
N ARG A 122 4.42 -1.17 -15.33
CA ARG A 122 4.85 -2.57 -15.19
C ARG A 122 6.21 -2.70 -14.50
N PHE A 123 7.19 -1.88 -14.88
CA PHE A 123 8.52 -1.92 -14.26
C PHE A 123 8.47 -1.43 -12.81
N LEU A 124 7.66 -0.40 -12.55
CA LEU A 124 7.47 0.13 -11.21
C LEU A 124 6.87 -0.94 -10.28
N LEU A 125 5.79 -1.60 -10.73
CA LEU A 125 5.14 -2.68 -9.98
C LEU A 125 6.09 -3.87 -9.75
N ALA A 126 6.85 -4.28 -10.77
CA ALA A 126 7.81 -5.36 -10.64
C ALA A 126 8.93 -5.04 -9.64
N ALA A 127 9.51 -3.83 -9.71
CA ALA A 127 10.56 -3.39 -8.81
C ALA A 127 10.09 -3.33 -7.35
N VAL A 128 8.91 -2.73 -7.11
CA VAL A 128 8.32 -2.64 -5.77
C VAL A 128 8.03 -4.04 -5.22
N SER A 129 7.44 -4.92 -6.03
CA SER A 129 7.12 -6.29 -5.62
C SER A 129 8.38 -7.09 -5.27
N LEU A 130 9.45 -6.95 -6.06
CA LEU A 130 10.73 -7.61 -5.80
C LEU A 130 11.34 -7.17 -4.47
N VAL A 131 11.38 -5.86 -4.22
CA VAL A 131 11.89 -5.31 -2.95
C VAL A 131 11.05 -5.80 -1.77
N LEU A 132 9.72 -5.78 -1.90
CA LEU A 132 8.81 -6.21 -0.85
C LEU A 132 8.95 -7.70 -0.52
N ILE A 133 9.10 -8.55 -1.54
CA ILE A 133 9.35 -9.99 -1.36
C ILE A 133 10.71 -10.19 -0.68
N ALA A 134 11.77 -9.51 -1.15
CA ALA A 134 13.11 -9.64 -0.58
C ALA A 134 13.15 -9.22 0.90
N THR A 135 12.56 -8.08 1.26
CA THR A 135 12.53 -7.59 2.64
C THR A 135 11.65 -8.43 3.55
N SER A 136 10.52 -8.92 3.04
CA SER A 136 9.63 -9.83 3.79
C SER A 136 10.31 -11.18 4.04
N LEU A 137 10.98 -11.74 3.04
CA LEU A 137 11.70 -13.00 3.16
C LEU A 137 12.88 -12.86 4.15
N PHE A 138 13.65 -11.76 4.06
CA PHE A 138 14.70 -11.44 5.02
C PHE A 138 14.17 -11.34 6.45
N SER A 139 13.02 -10.67 6.63
CA SER A 139 12.38 -10.53 7.95
C SER A 139 11.89 -11.87 8.51
N ILE A 140 11.39 -12.77 7.65
CA ILE A 140 10.95 -14.12 8.03
C ILE A 140 12.15 -14.98 8.43
N ILE A 141 13.24 -14.95 7.65
CA ILE A 141 14.46 -15.70 7.94
C ILE A 141 15.05 -15.24 9.29
N LYS A 142 15.08 -13.92 9.54
CA LYS A 142 15.57 -13.36 10.80
C LYS A 142 14.64 -13.61 12.00
N ALA A 143 13.34 -13.77 11.76
CA ALA A 143 12.36 -14.10 12.80
C ALA A 143 12.29 -15.60 13.11
N TRP A 144 12.92 -16.46 12.30
CA TRP A 144 13.00 -17.89 12.55
C TRP A 144 14.04 -18.15 13.65
N PRO A 145 13.69 -18.84 14.75
CA PRO A 145 14.45 -18.89 16.00
C PRO A 145 15.72 -19.77 15.94
N ILE A 146 16.36 -19.89 14.78
CA ILE A 146 17.56 -20.71 14.57
C ILE A 146 18.81 -19.83 14.29
N PHE A 147 18.67 -18.50 14.21
CA PHE A 147 19.78 -17.55 14.25
C PHE A 147 19.47 -16.31 15.10
#